data_AF-A0A8S8YL65-F1
#
_entry.id   AF-A0A8S8YL65-F1
#
_cell.length_a   1.000
_cell.length_b   1.000
_cell.length_c   1.000
_cell.angle_alpha   90.00
_cell.angle_beta   90.00
_cell.angle_gamma   90.00
#
_symmetry.space_group_name_H-M   'P 1'
#
loop_
_entity.id
_entity.type
_entity.pdbx_description
1 polymer ?
#
loop_
_entity_poly.entity_id
_entity_poly.type
_entity_poly.pdbx_seq_one_letter_code
_entity_poly.pdbx_strand_id
1 'polypeptide(L)'
;MEFPLERKKLTWAKASDTRAVIFEDVHVPVENLIGELKEGWFNAMKAFDLHDLMWRSSSWMFSSRLRICSTIADERQTFGKKLHEHQAIQFMWLI
;
A
#
# COMPACT_ATOMS: atom_id res chain seq x y z
N MET A 1 23.10 2.65 21.38
CA MET A 1 21.63 2.45 21.51
C MET A 1 21.27 1.34 20.54
N GLU A 2 21.19 0.10 21.01
CA GLU A 2 20.83 -1.05 20.17
C GLU A 2 19.37 -0.93 19.76
N PHE A 3 19.13 -0.78 18.45
CA PHE A 3 17.80 -0.88 17.89
C PHE A 3 17.41 -2.37 17.82
N PRO A 4 16.20 -2.77 18.24
CA PRO A 4 15.78 -4.16 18.14
C PRO A 4 15.82 -4.62 16.69
N LEU A 5 16.56 -5.70 16.39
CA LEU A 5 16.83 -6.18 15.03
C LEU A 5 15.58 -6.63 14.25
N GLU A 6 14.45 -6.86 14.90
CA GLU A 6 13.24 -7.39 14.25
C GLU A 6 11.99 -6.57 14.60
N ARG A 7 11.79 -5.44 13.93
CA ARG A 7 10.46 -4.79 13.90
C ARG A 7 9.58 -5.50 12.88
N LYS A 8 8.77 -6.45 13.36
CA LYS A 8 7.82 -7.17 12.51
C LYS A 8 6.73 -6.22 12.00
N LYS A 9 6.59 -6.12 10.67
CA LYS A 9 5.47 -5.40 10.05
C LYS A 9 4.13 -6.06 10.42
N LEU A 10 3.21 -5.27 10.95
CA LEU A 10 1.84 -5.68 11.26
C LEU A 10 0.89 -5.54 10.06
N THR A 11 1.32 -4.84 9.00
CA THR A 11 0.49 -4.55 7.83
C THR A 11 0.43 -5.72 6.84
N TRP A 12 -0.41 -5.60 5.82
CA TRP A 12 -0.55 -6.57 4.73
C TRP A 12 0.69 -6.66 3.82
N ALA A 13 1.59 -5.67 3.86
CA ALA A 13 2.79 -5.59 3.03
C ALA A 13 4.01 -6.30 3.64
N LYS A 14 3.83 -7.52 4.17
CA LYS A 14 4.91 -8.30 4.83
C LYS A 14 5.98 -8.79 3.85
N ALA A 15 5.62 -8.98 2.59
CA ALA A 15 6.55 -9.42 1.55
C ALA A 15 7.50 -8.30 1.09
N SER A 16 7.17 -7.03 1.37
CA SER A 16 8.07 -5.92 1.07
C SER A 16 9.19 -5.88 2.11
N ASP A 17 10.43 -5.85 1.63
CA ASP A 17 11.58 -5.71 2.50
C ASP A 17 11.65 -4.32 3.16
N THR A 18 12.05 -4.26 4.42
CA THR A 18 12.27 -2.99 5.12
C THR A 18 13.36 -3.19 6.14
N ARG A 19 14.43 -2.44 5.94
CA ARG A 19 15.66 -2.50 6.73
C ARG A 19 16.12 -1.08 7.03
N ALA A 20 16.82 -0.92 8.15
CA ALA A 20 17.51 0.33 8.42
C ALA A 20 18.71 0.44 7.47
N VAL A 21 18.92 1.63 6.92
CA VAL A 21 20.11 1.99 6.17
C VAL A 21 20.89 2.97 7.04
N ILE A 22 22.13 2.62 7.38
CA ILE A 22 23.00 3.40 8.28
C ILE A 22 24.09 4.05 7.44
N PHE A 23 24.26 5.36 7.59
CA PHE A 23 25.34 6.12 6.95
C PHE A 23 26.34 6.54 8.04
N GLU A 24 27.45 5.82 8.16
CA GLU A 24 28.56 6.12 9.07
C GLU A 24 29.82 6.41 8.25
N ASP A 25 30.30 7.66 8.32
CA ASP A 25 31.50 8.16 7.61
C ASP A 25 31.56 7.81 6.10
N VAL A 26 30.41 7.96 5.42
CA VAL A 26 30.29 7.65 4.00
C VAL A 26 30.72 8.85 3.15
N HIS A 27 31.79 8.69 2.38
CA HIS A 27 32.18 9.68 1.36
C HIS A 27 31.24 9.62 0.15
N VAL A 28 30.56 10.73 -0.14
CA VAL A 28 29.68 10.89 -1.30
C VAL A 28 30.28 11.94 -2.25
N PRO A 29 30.63 11.58 -3.50
CA PRO A 29 31.16 12.53 -4.48
C PRO A 29 30.17 13.64 -4.84
N VAL A 30 30.70 14.81 -5.25
CA VAL A 30 29.87 15.98 -5.59
C VAL A 30 29.03 15.72 -6.84
N GLU A 31 29.51 14.89 -7.78
CA GLU A 31 28.75 14.49 -8.96
C GLU A 31 27.46 13.71 -8.65
N ASN A 32 27.31 13.17 -7.44
CA ASN A 32 26.11 12.46 -7.00
C ASN A 32 25.04 13.41 -6.40
N LEU A 33 25.27 14.73 -6.43
CA LEU A 33 24.28 15.71 -5.99
C LEU A 33 23.05 15.68 -6.92
N ILE A 34 21.89 15.33 -6.37
CA ILE A 34 20.63 15.32 -7.10
C ILE A 34 19.99 16.71 -7.03
N GLY A 35 20.00 17.42 -8.16
CA GLY A 35 19.51 18.79 -8.25
C GLY A 35 20.54 19.81 -7.78
N GLU A 36 20.09 20.87 -7.11
CA GLU A 36 20.97 21.93 -6.60
C GLU A 36 21.18 21.84 -5.09
N LEU A 37 22.30 22.40 -4.63
CA LEU A 37 22.61 22.46 -3.21
C LEU A 37 21.53 23.26 -2.48
N LYS A 38 21.00 22.72 -1.37
CA LYS A 38 19.90 23.28 -0.55
C LYS A 38 18.48 23.10 -1.10
N GLU A 39 18.30 22.43 -2.24
CA GLU A 39 16.96 22.15 -2.81
C GLU A 39 16.37 20.77 -2.42
N GLY A 40 17.00 20.05 -1.48
CA GLY A 40 16.64 18.68 -1.11
C GLY A 40 15.18 18.51 -0.65
N TRP A 41 14.63 19.51 0.05
CA TRP A 41 13.23 19.50 0.49
C TRP A 41 12.25 19.50 -0.68
N PHE A 42 12.44 20.40 -1.64
CA PHE A 42 11.56 20.52 -2.80
C PHE A 42 11.64 19.29 -3.70
N ASN A 43 12.84 18.70 -3.83
CA ASN A 43 13.02 17.44 -4.55
C ASN A 43 12.27 16.28 -3.87
N ALA A 44 12.31 16.19 -2.53
CA ALA A 44 11.57 15.18 -1.79
C ALA A 44 10.05 15.35 -1.93
N MET A 45 9.53 16.58 -1.87
CA MET A 45 8.10 16.83 -2.03
C MET A 45 7.58 16.50 -3.43
N LYS A 46 8.33 16.84 -4.48
CA LYS A 46 7.98 16.47 -5.87
C LYS A 46 7.86 14.96 -6.05
N ALA A 47 8.77 14.18 -5.44
CA ALA A 47 8.70 12.73 -5.48
C ALA A 47 7.49 12.18 -4.71
N PHE A 48 7.11 12.83 -3.61
CA PHE A 48 5.94 12.47 -2.83
C PHE A 48 4.62 12.71 -3.59
N ASP A 49 4.49 13.84 -4.29
CA ASP A 49 3.30 14.16 -5.09
C ASP A 49 3.02 13.10 -6.18
N LEU A 50 4.07 12.56 -6.80
CA LEU A 50 3.93 11.49 -7.78
C LEU A 50 3.41 10.19 -7.14
N HIS A 51 3.88 9.87 -5.93
CA HIS A 51 3.47 8.67 -5.22
C HIS A 51 1.97 8.69 -4.89
N ASP A 52 1.42 9.86 -4.55
CA ASP A 52 -0.02 10.00 -4.28
C ASP A 52 -0.88 9.67 -5.51
N LEU A 53 -0.46 10.11 -6.70
CA LEU A 53 -1.15 9.76 -7.95
C LEU A 53 -1.09 8.24 -8.20
N MET A 54 0.06 7.62 -7.98
CA MET A 54 0.23 6.18 -8.12
C MET A 54 -0.63 5.38 -7.13
N TRP A 55 -0.78 5.86 -5.91
CA TRP A 55 -1.63 5.20 -4.92
C TRP A 55 -3.11 5.30 -5.31
N ARG A 56 -3.56 6.46 -5.78
CA ARG A 56 -4.94 6.68 -6.22
C ARG A 56 -5.31 5.87 -7.47
N SER A 57 -4.36 5.55 -8.33
CA SER A 57 -4.59 4.73 -9.53
C SER A 57 -4.70 3.22 -9.25
N SER A 58 -4.56 2.77 -7.99
CA SER A 58 -4.66 1.36 -7.59
C SER A 58 -6.09 0.76 -7.65
N SER A 59 -7.02 1.38 -8.38
CA SER A 59 -8.42 0.95 -8.56
C SER A 59 -8.57 -0.48 -9.07
N TRP A 60 -7.58 -1.01 -9.81
CA TRP A 60 -7.55 -2.40 -10.26
C TRP A 60 -7.66 -3.42 -9.11
N MET A 61 -7.08 -3.10 -7.94
CA MET A 61 -7.15 -3.98 -6.78
C MET A 61 -8.58 -4.09 -6.24
N PHE A 62 -9.38 -3.02 -6.35
CA PHE A 62 -10.78 -3.00 -5.94
C PHE A 62 -11.62 -3.92 -6.84
N SER A 63 -11.49 -3.79 -8.16
CA SER A 63 -12.20 -4.64 -9.13
C SER A 63 -11.89 -6.12 -8.94
N SER A 64 -10.63 -6.45 -8.66
CA SER A 64 -10.22 -7.84 -8.38
C SER A 64 -10.85 -8.39 -7.11
N ARG A 65 -10.94 -7.58 -6.05
CA ARG A 65 -11.58 -7.96 -4.77
C ARG A 65 -13.08 -8.11 -4.91
N LEU A 66 -13.74 -7.20 -5.64
CA LEU A 66 -15.17 -7.27 -5.91
C LEU A 66 -15.56 -8.59 -6.59
N ARG A 67 -14.76 -9.03 -7.58
CA ARG A 67 -14.98 -10.32 -8.25
C ARG A 67 -14.94 -11.50 -7.28
N ILE A 68 -13.94 -11.54 -6.38
CA ILE A 68 -13.81 -12.61 -5.38
C ILE A 68 -14.99 -12.61 -4.42
N CYS A 69 -15.38 -11.43 -3.91
CA CYS A 69 -16.55 -11.29 -3.05
C CYS A 69 -17.83 -11.75 -3.76
N SER A 70 -17.96 -11.46 -5.05
CA SER A 70 -19.11 -11.86 -5.86
C SER A 70 -19.23 -13.36 -6.00
N THR A 71 -18.12 -14.04 -6.30
CA THR A 71 -18.07 -15.51 -6.34
C THR A 71 -18.47 -16.12 -4.99
N ILE A 72 -17.92 -15.62 -3.88
CA ILE A 72 -18.26 -16.13 -2.53
C ILE A 72 -19.74 -15.91 -2.20
N ALA A 73 -20.31 -14.77 -2.62
CA ALA A 73 -21.70 -14.46 -2.35
C ALA A 73 -22.68 -15.34 -3.13
N ASP A 74 -22.28 -15.85 -4.30
CA ASP A 74 -23.07 -16.78 -5.11
C ASP A 74 -22.99 -18.22 -4.59
N GLU A 75 -21.80 -18.65 -4.14
CA GLU A 75 -21.55 -20.02 -3.70
C GLU A 75 -22.09 -20.30 -2.28
N ARG A 76 -22.04 -19.30 -1.38
CA ARG A 76 -22.39 -19.49 0.03
C ARG A 76 -23.89 -19.28 0.28
N GLN A 77 -24.51 -20.24 0.96
CA GLN A 77 -25.93 -20.18 1.35
C GLN A 77 -26.09 -20.16 2.87
N THR A 78 -27.03 -19.35 3.36
CA THR A 78 -27.44 -19.29 4.77
C THR A 78 -28.93 -19.00 4.84
N PHE A 79 -29.62 -19.55 5.84
CA PHE A 79 -31.08 -19.38 6.01
C PHE A 79 -31.88 -19.75 4.74
N GLY A 80 -31.41 -20.76 3.99
CA GLY A 80 -32.05 -21.26 2.78
C GLY A 80 -31.94 -20.34 1.55
N LYS A 81 -31.11 -19.29 1.60
CA LYS A 81 -30.89 -18.31 0.52
C LYS A 81 -29.40 -18.11 0.25
N LYS A 82 -29.05 -17.71 -0.97
CA LYS A 82 -27.69 -17.28 -1.31
C LYS A 82 -27.36 -15.97 -0.60
N LEU A 83 -26.07 -15.71 -0.35
CA LEU A 83 -25.67 -14.52 0.40
C LEU A 83 -26.13 -13.21 -0.27
N HIS A 84 -26.02 -13.11 -1.59
CA HIS A 84 -26.41 -11.90 -2.33
C HIS A 84 -27.94 -11.63 -2.33
N GLU A 85 -28.77 -12.57 -1.89
CA GLU A 85 -30.23 -12.40 -1.78
C GLU A 85 -30.65 -11.73 -0.46
N HIS A 86 -29.72 -11.63 0.52
CA HIS A 86 -29.96 -10.89 1.75
C HIS A 86 -29.76 -9.41 1.51
N GLN A 87 -30.78 -8.59 1.81
CA GLN A 87 -30.77 -7.14 1.62
C GLN A 87 -29.56 -6.46 2.29
N ALA A 88 -29.17 -6.91 3.48
CA ALA A 88 -28.00 -6.40 4.20
C ALA A 88 -26.70 -6.59 3.42
N ILE A 89 -26.58 -7.68 2.65
CA ILE A 89 -25.41 -7.95 1.81
C ILE A 89 -25.42 -7.02 0.60
N GLN A 90 -26.57 -6.78 -0.03
CA GLN A 90 -26.67 -5.92 -1.22
C GLN A 90 -26.19 -4.49 -0.97
N PHE A 91 -26.45 -3.93 0.22
CA PHE A 91 -25.96 -2.59 0.58
C PHE A 91 -24.43 -2.50 0.70
N MET A 92 -23.73 -3.60 0.97
CA MET A 92 -22.26 -3.59 1.08
C MET A 92 -21.54 -3.51 -0.27
N TRP A 93 -22.24 -3.70 -1.39
CA TRP A 93 -21.65 -3.68 -2.73
C TRP A 93 -21.67 -2.29 -3.39
N LEU A 94 -22.41 -1.35 -2.81
CA LEU A 94 -22.68 -0.01 -3.34
C LEU A 94 -21.80 1.10 -2.71
N ILE A 95 -20.73 0.72 -2.01
CA ILE A 95 -19.76 1.62 -1.35
C ILE A 95 -18.37 1.31 -1.89
#